data_AF-A0AAW9HXF9-F1
#
_entry.id   AF-A0AAW9HXF9-F1
#
_cell.length_a   1.000
_cell.length_b   1.000
_cell.length_c   1.000
_cell.angle_alpha   90.00
_cell.angle_beta   90.00
_cell.angle_gamma   90.00
#
_symmetry.space_group_name_H-M   'P 1'
#
loop_
_entity.id
_entity.type
_entity.pdbx_description
1 polymer ?
#
loop_
_entity_poly.entity_id
_entity_poly.type
_entity_poly.pdbx_seq_one_letter_code
_entity_poly.pdbx_strand_id
1 'polypeptide(L)' 'MVISDRKPMAEILGFLKDAKKVILVGCNQCAAASKTGGEPEIQEMKALL' A
#
# COMPACT_ATOMS: atom_id res chain seq x y z
N MET A 1 5.95 13.37 15.67
CA MET A 1 5.26 13.09 14.40
C MET A 1 5.82 11.78 13.87
N VAL A 2 5.00 10.73 13.75
CA VAL A 2 5.45 9.45 13.19
C VAL A 2 5.19 9.51 11.69
N ILE A 3 6.22 9.31 10.88
CA ILE A 3 6.12 9.25 9.42
C ILE A 3 6.17 7.78 9.02
N SER A 4 5.15 7.35 8.28
CA SER A 4 5.10 6.02 7.70
C SER A 4 5.94 6.02 6.43
N ASP A 5 6.73 4.97 6.20
CA ASP A 5 7.41 4.74 4.93
C ASP A 5 6.92 3.45 4.26
N ARG A 6 6.93 3.40 2.93
CA ARG A 6 6.41 2.27 2.16
C ARG A 6 7.47 1.16 2.14
N LYS A 7 7.08 -0.06 2.52
CA LYS A 7 7.93 -1.24 2.34
C LYS A 7 8.26 -1.44 0.84
N PRO A 8 9.44 -2.02 0.50
CA PRO A 8 9.75 -2.37 -0.87
C PRO A 8 8.66 -3.26 -1.48
N MET A 9 8.23 -2.95 -2.71
CA MET A 9 7.14 -3.70 -3.35
C MET A 9 7.45 -5.20 -3.50
N ALA A 10 8.71 -5.57 -3.72
CA ALA A 10 9.12 -6.97 -3.78
C ALA A 10 8.84 -7.73 -2.47
N GLU A 11 9.01 -7.06 -1.32
CA GLU A 11 8.71 -7.64 0.00
C GLU A 11 7.20 -7.84 0.16
N ILE A 12 6.40 -6.84 -0.22
CA ILE A 12 4.93 -6.89 -0.18
C ILE A 12 4.41 -8.03 -1.06
N LEU A 13 4.90 -8.14 -2.29
CA LEU A 13 4.54 -9.24 -3.20
C LEU A 13 4.95 -10.61 -2.63
N GLY A 14 6.09 -10.67 -1.94
CA GLY A 14 6.53 -11.87 -1.21
C GLY A 14 5.52 -12.31 -0.14
N PHE A 15 4.91 -11.37 0.59
CA PHE A 15 3.85 -11.68 1.56
C PHE A 15 2.54 -12.11 0.87
N LEU A 16 2.27 -11.63 -0.33
CA LEU A 16 1.04 -11.90 -1.08
C LEU A 16 1.12 -13.13 -2.00
N LYS A 17 2.27 -13.80 -2.12
CA LYS A 17 2.53 -14.86 -3.11
C LYS A 17 1.48 -15.99 -3.15
N ASP A 18 0.89 -16.34 -2.02
CA ASP A 18 -0.10 -17.42 -1.89
C ASP A 18 -1.55 -16.90 -1.80
N ALA A 19 -1.74 -15.57 -1.85
CA ALA A 19 -3.03 -14.93 -1.77
C ALA A 19 -3.73 -14.92 -3.14
N LYS A 20 -4.91 -15.56 -3.22
CA LYS A 20 -5.71 -15.62 -4.46
C LYS A 20 -6.59 -14.39 -4.69
N LYS A 21 -6.87 -13.63 -3.64
CA LYS A 21 -7.70 -12.42 -3.66
C LYS A 21 -7.14 -11.45 -2.64
N VAL A 22 -6.94 -10.21 -3.06
CA VAL A 22 -6.41 -9.13 -2.23
C VAL A 22 -7.40 -7.98 -2.27
N ILE A 23 -7.61 -7.33 -1.13
CA ILE A 23 -8.40 -6.10 -1.02
C ILE A 23 -7.44 -4.98 -0.67
N LEU A 24 -7.50 -3.90 -1.46
CA LEU A 24 -6.74 -2.70 -1.19
C LEU A 24 -7.57 -1.75 -0.33
N VAL A 25 -6.99 -1.27 0.76
CA VAL A 25 -7.63 -0.35 1.71
C VAL A 25 -6.75 0.87 1.88
N GLY A 26 -7.29 2.03 1.50
CA GLY A 26 -6.64 3.33 1.71
C GLY A 26 -6.96 3.95 3.07
N CYS A 27 -6.19 4.96 3.44
CA CYS A 27 -6.38 5.76 4.64
C CYS A 27 -6.43 7.25 4.28
N ASN A 28 -7.36 8.00 4.86
CA ASN A 28 -7.54 9.44 4.62
C ASN A 28 -6.90 10.35 5.68
N GLN A 29 -6.08 9.80 6.58
CA GLN A 29 -5.37 10.59 7.60
C GLN A 29 -3.86 10.35 7.55
N CYS A 30 -3.33 9.48 8.41
CA CYS A 30 -1.89 9.39 8.65
C CYS A 30 -1.10 8.82 7.47
N ALA A 31 -1.61 7.78 6.78
CA ALA A 31 -0.93 7.19 5.64
C ALA A 31 -1.06 8.03 4.37
N ALA A 32 -2.19 8.72 4.16
CA ALA A 32 -2.32 9.74 3.10
C ALA A 32 -1.36 10.91 3.34
N ALA A 33 -1.29 11.43 4.57
CA ALA A 33 -0.36 12.51 4.92
C ALA A 33 1.11 12.09 4.70
N SER A 34 1.41 10.81 4.90
CA SER A 34 2.75 10.24 4.67
C SER A 34 2.97 9.76 3.23
N LYS A 35 1.98 9.87 2.33
CA LYS A 35 2.03 9.39 0.93
C LYS A 35 2.37 7.90 0.78
N THR A 36 1.87 7.08 1.69
CA THR A 36 2.12 5.64 1.70
C THR A 36 0.87 4.79 1.50
N GLY A 37 -0.33 5.38 1.62
CA GLY A 37 -1.59 4.65 1.51
C GLY A 37 -2.83 5.52 1.36
N GLY A 38 -2.70 6.72 0.78
CA GLY A 38 -3.85 7.51 0.35
C GLY A 38 -4.40 7.04 -0.99
N GLU A 39 -5.42 7.75 -1.49
CA GLU A 39 -6.06 7.46 -2.78
C GLU A 39 -5.05 7.25 -3.94
N PRO A 40 -4.09 8.15 -4.20
CA PRO A 40 -3.17 7.96 -5.33
C PRO A 40 -2.29 6.71 -5.14
N GLU A 41 -1.84 6.44 -3.92
CA GLU A 41 -1.02 5.27 -3.61
C GLU A 41 -1.78 3.95 -3.79
N ILE A 42 -3.08 3.93 -3.48
CA ILE A 42 -3.93 2.76 -3.72
C ILE A 42 -4.15 2.53 -5.22
N GLN A 43 -4.30 3.59 -6.02
CA GLN A 43 -4.38 3.44 -7.48
C GLN A 43 -3.07 2.91 -8.07
N GLU A 44 -1.90 3.36 -7.57
CA GLU A 44 -0.60 2.79 -7.94
C GLU A 44 -0.53 1.29 -7.61
N MET A 45 -0.93 0.90 -6.39
CA MET A 45 -0.93 -0.50 -5.97
C MET A 45 -1.84 -1.36 -6.84
N LYS A 46 -2.99 -0.83 -7.25
CA LYS A 46 -3.95 -1.52 -8.13
C LYS A 46 -3.37 -1.77 -9.53
N ALA A 47 -2.47 -0.93 -10.02
CA ALA A 47 -1.83 -1.13 -11.32
C ALA A 47 -0.71 -2.19 -11.27
N LEU A 48 -0.20 -2.52 -10.08
CA LEU A 48 0.94 -3.42 -9.87
C LEU A 48 0.55 -4.85 -9.41
N LEU A 49 -0.67 -5.02 -8.88
CA LEU A 49 -1.20 -6.26 -8.29
C LEU A 49 -2.29 -6.89 -9.18
#